data_AF-A0A9P9I6A9-F1
#
_entry.id   AF-A0A9P9I6A9-F1
#
_cell.length_a   1.000
_cell.length_b   1.000
_cell.length_c   1.000
_cell.angle_alpha   90.00
_cell.angle_beta   90.00
_cell.angle_gamma   90.00
#
_symmetry.space_group_name_H-M   'P 1'
#
loop_
_entity.id
_entity.type
_entity.pdbx_description
1 polymer ?
#
loop_
_entity_poly.entity_id
_entity_poly.type
_entity_poly.pdbx_seq_one_letter_code
_entity_poly.pdbx_strand_id
1 'polypeptide(L)'
;MKLLAYLAIAALALTQHTAVAQDPTNPSNAPNLGYYELLRLQKSFWTLFSYPNNVKEAESINSTIFAENVQGRVSDTRNFAGRELNTEYIFGLFIPSKSVSIIGQPGMGEIIQFTANQNIAAASTRVPFTFPQFGNKTLPVVIDTWIAWNDKGEIIQYDATFKWFAHLVQTLIFSLDSDHVAAGGKAVNAIVHSICTAHTQHCVGGNQQYADEAECADFLKNRIRVGQPFEMGMDTLMCRSLHEHMIKFRPDVHCSHIGKTGGGMCDDHTSYSERVEENYFTNTPWIPTVI
;
A
#
# COMPACT_ATOMS: atom_id res chain seq x y z
N MET A 1 1.14 -41.35 -49.55
CA MET A 1 0.88 -42.68 -48.94
C MET A 1 2.21 -43.18 -48.40
N LYS A 2 2.48 -43.35 -47.10
CA LYS A 2 1.65 -43.46 -45.90
C LYS A 2 2.37 -42.75 -44.74
N LEU A 3 1.62 -42.01 -43.93
CA LEU A 3 2.01 -41.62 -42.58
C LEU A 3 2.18 -42.89 -41.73
N LEU A 4 3.25 -42.96 -40.94
CA LEU A 4 3.36 -43.86 -39.79
C LEU A 4 3.38 -42.99 -38.54
N ALA A 5 2.27 -43.06 -37.80
CA ALA A 5 2.05 -42.38 -36.54
C ALA A 5 2.89 -43.04 -35.44
N TYR A 6 3.68 -42.25 -34.73
CA TYR A 6 4.22 -42.63 -33.43
C TYR A 6 3.20 -42.20 -32.36
N LEU A 7 2.52 -43.19 -31.77
CA LEU A 7 1.81 -43.03 -30.51
C LEU A 7 2.83 -42.96 -29.37
N ALA A 8 3.06 -41.77 -28.84
CA ALA A 8 3.64 -41.60 -27.51
C ALA A 8 2.48 -41.59 -26.50
N ILE A 9 2.44 -42.61 -25.65
CA ILE A 9 1.52 -42.68 -24.51
C ILE A 9 2.01 -41.66 -23.48
N ALA A 10 1.43 -40.46 -23.50
CA ALA A 10 1.55 -39.52 -22.40
C ALA A 10 0.70 -40.02 -21.24
N ALA A 11 1.34 -40.53 -20.19
CA ALA A 11 0.67 -40.76 -18.92
C ALA A 11 0.22 -39.40 -18.37
N LEU A 12 -1.09 -39.10 -18.45
CA LEU A 12 -1.68 -38.00 -17.70
C LEU A 12 -1.57 -38.33 -16.21
N ALA A 13 -0.60 -37.74 -15.54
CA ALA A 13 -0.69 -37.54 -14.11
C ALA A 13 -1.81 -36.52 -13.86
N LEU A 14 -3.03 -37.02 -13.65
CA LEU A 14 -4.12 -36.25 -13.07
C LEU A 14 -3.70 -35.90 -11.63
N THR A 15 -3.06 -34.75 -11.46
CA THR A 15 -2.99 -34.10 -10.16
C THR A 15 -4.41 -33.62 -9.87
N GLN A 16 -5.16 -34.44 -9.13
CA GLN A 16 -6.36 -33.98 -8.45
C GLN A 16 -5.92 -32.83 -7.54
N HIS A 17 -6.10 -31.59 -8.02
CA HIS A 17 -6.24 -30.46 -7.11
C HIS A 17 -7.53 -30.74 -6.37
N THR A 18 -7.41 -31.41 -5.23
CA THR A 18 -8.42 -31.31 -4.19
C THR A 18 -8.43 -29.82 -3.84
N ALA A 19 -9.43 -29.10 -4.39
CA ALA A 19 -9.91 -27.89 -3.75
C ALA A 19 -10.03 -28.26 -2.27
N VAL A 20 -9.27 -27.58 -1.41
CA VAL A 20 -9.47 -27.67 0.02
C VAL A 20 -10.90 -27.18 0.23
N ALA A 21 -11.84 -28.12 0.31
CA ALA A 21 -13.17 -27.85 0.77
C ALA A 21 -12.98 -27.28 2.17
N GLN A 22 -13.30 -25.99 2.34
CA GLN A 22 -13.45 -25.43 3.67
C GLN A 22 -14.40 -26.35 4.43
N ASP A 23 -13.95 -26.84 5.58
CA ASP A 23 -14.74 -27.66 6.47
C ASP A 23 -16.03 -26.91 6.81
N PRO A 24 -17.22 -27.38 6.36
CA PRO A 24 -18.48 -26.70 6.59
C PRO A 24 -18.94 -26.77 8.06
N THR A 25 -18.17 -27.44 8.93
CA THR A 25 -18.51 -27.63 10.35
C THR A 25 -17.83 -26.66 11.31
N ASN A 26 -16.99 -25.74 10.83
CA ASN A 26 -16.46 -24.65 11.66
C ASN A 26 -17.10 -23.32 11.22
N PRO A 27 -18.24 -22.91 11.80
CA PRO A 27 -18.75 -21.56 11.56
C PRO A 27 -17.64 -20.60 11.97
N SER A 28 -17.16 -19.78 11.03
CA SER A 28 -16.25 -18.70 11.42
C SER A 28 -16.96 -17.91 12.52
N ASN A 29 -16.37 -17.84 13.71
CA ASN A 29 -16.87 -17.03 14.83
C ASN A 29 -16.80 -15.52 14.53
N ALA A 30 -16.82 -15.13 13.26
CA ALA A 30 -16.85 -13.76 12.80
C ALA A 30 -18.13 -13.10 13.33
N PRO A 31 -18.01 -11.99 14.07
CA PRO A 31 -19.15 -11.39 14.74
C PRO A 31 -20.15 -10.86 13.71
N ASN A 32 -21.43 -10.88 14.05
CA ASN A 32 -22.43 -10.17 13.25
C ASN A 32 -22.63 -8.78 13.85
N LEU A 33 -21.91 -7.79 13.31
CA LEU A 33 -21.95 -6.39 13.78
C LEU A 33 -23.15 -5.63 13.20
N GLY A 34 -23.66 -6.07 12.05
CA GLY A 34 -24.79 -5.45 11.37
C GLY A 34 -24.43 -4.19 10.58
N TYR A 35 -25.29 -3.86 9.61
CA TYR A 35 -25.04 -2.83 8.61
C TYR A 35 -24.69 -1.45 9.19
N TYR A 36 -25.47 -0.97 10.16
CA TYR A 36 -25.30 0.39 10.70
C TYR A 36 -24.02 0.54 11.52
N GLU A 37 -23.63 -0.50 12.25
CA GLU A 37 -22.41 -0.48 13.03
C GLU A 37 -21.19 -0.51 12.12
N LEU A 38 -21.20 -1.36 11.09
CA LEU A 38 -20.13 -1.40 10.09
C LEU A 38 -20.01 -0.06 9.33
N LEU A 39 -21.12 0.58 9.00
CA LEU A 39 -21.09 1.92 8.42
C LEU A 39 -20.51 2.97 9.39
N ARG A 40 -20.81 2.87 10.68
CA ARG A 40 -20.25 3.74 11.72
C ARG A 40 -18.74 3.54 11.86
N LEU A 41 -18.28 2.29 11.88
CA LEU A 41 -16.85 1.93 11.95
C LEU A 41 -16.10 2.41 10.71
N GLN A 42 -16.65 2.20 9.51
CA GLN A 42 -16.09 2.72 8.25
C GLN A 42 -15.94 4.25 8.28
N LYS A 43 -16.97 4.98 8.74
CA LYS A 43 -16.90 6.45 8.88
C LYS A 43 -15.85 6.87 9.90
N SER A 44 -15.76 6.16 11.02
CA SER A 44 -14.79 6.43 12.08
C SER A 44 -13.36 6.29 11.56
N PHE A 45 -13.07 5.26 10.77
CA PHE A 45 -11.78 5.11 10.08
C PHE A 45 -11.45 6.33 9.22
N TRP A 46 -12.36 6.78 8.36
CA TRP A 46 -12.11 7.94 7.51
C TRP A 46 -11.92 9.25 8.29
N THR A 47 -12.57 9.39 9.44
CA THR A 47 -12.35 10.54 10.33
C THR A 47 -10.93 10.51 10.89
N LEU A 48 -10.44 9.35 11.34
CA LEU A 48 -9.06 9.21 11.85
C LEU A 48 -8.02 9.34 10.74
N PHE A 49 -8.30 8.82 9.55
CA PHE A 49 -7.41 8.92 8.39
C PHE A 49 -7.25 10.35 7.88
N SER A 50 -8.25 11.21 8.06
CA SER A 50 -8.17 12.61 7.63
C SER A 50 -7.16 13.43 8.45
N TYR A 51 -6.47 14.36 7.79
CA TYR A 51 -5.66 15.37 8.45
C TYR A 51 -6.56 16.39 9.16
N PRO A 52 -6.25 16.81 10.41
CA PRO A 52 -5.05 16.50 11.18
C PRO A 52 -5.18 15.30 12.14
N ASN A 53 -6.28 14.54 12.10
CA ASN A 53 -6.52 13.44 13.05
C ASN A 53 -5.48 12.32 12.90
N ASN A 54 -5.04 12.04 11.67
CA ASN A 54 -4.05 11.01 11.37
C ASN A 54 -2.69 11.24 12.06
N VAL A 55 -2.36 12.49 12.40
CA VAL A 55 -1.10 12.81 13.10
C VAL A 55 -1.05 12.12 14.46
N LYS A 56 -2.13 12.18 15.24
CA LYS A 56 -2.20 11.54 16.56
C LYS A 56 -2.11 10.02 16.46
N GLU A 57 -2.75 9.44 15.46
CA GLU A 57 -2.71 8.00 15.23
C GLU A 57 -1.30 7.56 14.82
N ALA A 58 -0.63 8.29 13.93
CA ALA A 58 0.75 8.02 13.54
C ALA A 58 1.72 8.09 14.73
N GLU A 59 1.57 9.09 15.61
CA GLU A 59 2.38 9.27 16.82
C GLU A 59 2.16 8.17 17.87
N SER A 60 1.00 7.50 17.86
CA SER A 60 0.72 6.41 18.78
C SER A 60 1.56 5.16 18.52
N ILE A 61 2.07 5.00 17.28
CA ILE A 61 2.79 3.82 16.76
C ILE A 61 1.94 2.53 16.72
N ASN A 62 1.00 2.37 17.64
CA ASN A 62 0.14 1.21 17.79
C ASN A 62 -1.33 1.64 17.95
N SER A 63 -1.91 2.18 16.87
CA SER A 63 -3.29 2.65 16.87
C SER A 63 -4.25 1.53 17.24
N THR A 64 -5.14 1.82 18.20
CA THR A 64 -6.12 0.84 18.71
C THR A 64 -7.31 0.64 17.78
N ILE A 65 -7.38 1.35 16.64
CA ILE A 65 -8.34 1.01 15.59
C ILE A 65 -7.98 -0.34 14.95
N PHE A 66 -6.71 -0.74 14.99
CA PHE A 66 -6.25 -2.01 14.44
C PHE A 66 -6.12 -3.07 15.54
N ALA A 67 -6.53 -4.29 15.24
CA ALA A 67 -6.20 -5.44 16.07
C ALA A 67 -4.68 -5.69 16.06
N GLU A 68 -4.16 -6.34 17.09
CA GLU A 68 -2.71 -6.59 17.23
C GLU A 68 -2.14 -7.34 16.02
N ASN A 69 -2.86 -8.35 15.54
CA ASN A 69 -2.50 -9.21 14.41
C ASN A 69 -3.13 -8.76 13.07
N VAL A 70 -3.45 -7.46 12.92
CA VAL A 70 -4.09 -6.96 11.69
C VAL A 70 -3.30 -7.34 10.42
N GLN A 71 -4.03 -7.69 9.37
CA GLN A 71 -3.48 -7.97 8.03
C GLN A 71 -3.97 -6.92 7.05
N GLY A 72 -3.09 -6.02 6.63
CA GLY A 72 -3.40 -4.98 5.66
C GLY A 72 -2.79 -5.28 4.30
N ARG A 73 -3.49 -4.91 3.22
CA ARG A 73 -2.94 -4.86 1.86
C ARG A 73 -3.38 -3.58 1.17
N VAL A 74 -2.44 -2.95 0.47
CA VAL A 74 -2.73 -1.84 -0.45
C VAL A 74 -2.18 -2.23 -1.82
N SER A 75 -3.06 -2.32 -2.81
CA SER A 75 -2.82 -2.96 -4.11
C SER A 75 -1.51 -2.49 -4.79
N ASP A 76 -1.29 -1.17 -4.84
CA ASP A 76 -0.14 -0.56 -5.53
C ASP A 76 1.18 -0.63 -4.74
N THR A 77 1.16 -1.16 -3.51
CA THR A 77 2.33 -1.25 -2.61
C THR A 77 2.58 -2.70 -2.17
N ARG A 78 2.41 -3.03 -0.87
CA ARG A 78 2.72 -4.33 -0.27
C ARG A 78 1.65 -4.75 0.75
N ASN A 79 1.99 -5.79 1.49
CA ASN A 79 1.27 -6.30 2.64
C ASN A 79 1.87 -5.71 3.93
N PHE A 80 0.99 -5.43 4.90
CA PHE A 80 1.33 -4.86 6.20
C PHE A 80 0.85 -5.81 7.29
N ALA A 81 1.79 -6.42 8.01
CA ALA A 81 1.47 -7.36 9.07
C ALA A 81 1.63 -6.71 10.45
N GLY A 82 0.61 -6.82 11.28
CA GLY A 82 0.62 -6.34 12.65
C GLY A 82 0.34 -4.85 12.80
N ARG A 83 -0.09 -4.47 14.00
CA ARG A 83 -0.59 -3.13 14.32
C ARG A 83 0.41 -2.01 14.03
N GLU A 84 1.68 -2.24 14.32
CA GLU A 84 2.74 -1.24 14.20
C GLU A 84 2.91 -0.75 12.76
N LEU A 85 3.14 -1.68 11.82
CA LEU A 85 3.27 -1.36 10.40
C LEU A 85 2.00 -0.75 9.84
N ASN A 86 0.82 -1.27 10.21
CA ASN A 86 -0.43 -0.71 9.72
C ASN A 86 -0.65 0.73 10.21
N THR A 87 -0.27 1.04 11.46
CA THR A 87 -0.35 2.42 12.00
C THR A 87 0.58 3.36 11.24
N GLU A 88 1.83 2.94 11.05
CA GLU A 88 2.86 3.73 10.38
C GLU A 88 2.51 4.03 8.92
N TYR A 89 2.09 3.02 8.15
CA TYR A 89 1.82 3.19 6.72
C TYR A 89 0.46 3.83 6.44
N ILE A 90 -0.58 3.52 7.22
CA ILE A 90 -1.93 4.05 6.97
C ILE A 90 -2.11 5.46 7.52
N PHE A 91 -1.42 5.84 8.60
CA PHE A 91 -1.51 7.19 9.14
C PHE A 91 -0.25 8.01 8.86
N GLY A 92 0.92 7.45 9.16
CA GLY A 92 2.21 8.14 9.11
C GLY A 92 2.65 8.58 7.71
N LEU A 93 2.31 7.81 6.66
CA LEU A 93 2.64 8.18 5.28
C LEU A 93 1.93 9.47 4.81
N PHE A 94 0.82 9.82 5.44
CA PHE A 94 -0.11 10.87 5.00
C PHE A 94 -0.07 12.14 5.86
N ILE A 95 0.87 12.23 6.80
CA ILE A 95 1.08 13.44 7.61
C ILE A 95 1.93 14.46 6.84
N PRO A 96 1.98 15.73 7.27
CA PRO A 96 2.85 16.71 6.63
C PRO A 96 4.34 16.33 6.67
N SER A 97 5.00 16.42 5.52
CA SER A 97 6.47 16.35 5.41
C SER A 97 7.00 17.42 4.48
N LYS A 98 8.30 17.71 4.64
CA LYS A 98 9.08 18.55 3.74
C LYS A 98 9.56 17.79 2.50
N SER A 99 9.45 16.45 2.50
CA SER A 99 9.81 15.59 1.37
C SER A 99 9.00 15.92 0.12
N VAL A 100 9.64 15.79 -1.05
CA VAL A 100 8.94 15.80 -2.34
C VAL A 100 8.21 14.48 -2.48
N SER A 101 6.87 14.53 -2.48
CA SER A 101 6.05 13.32 -2.54
C SER A 101 4.86 13.50 -3.46
N ILE A 102 4.52 12.43 -4.18
CA ILE A 102 3.24 12.26 -4.87
C ILE A 102 2.13 11.80 -3.91
N ILE A 103 2.45 11.60 -2.63
CA ILE A 103 1.47 11.32 -1.58
C ILE A 103 0.93 12.64 -1.06
N GLY A 104 -0.39 12.81 -1.15
CA GLY A 104 -1.08 13.98 -0.63
C GLY A 104 -1.55 13.79 0.81
N GLN A 105 -2.07 14.86 1.39
CA GLN A 105 -2.71 14.88 2.69
C GLN A 105 -4.22 14.64 2.52
N PRO A 106 -4.79 13.61 3.15
CA PRO A 106 -6.20 13.29 3.05
C PRO A 106 -7.06 14.28 3.86
N GLY A 107 -8.14 14.75 3.25
CA GLY A 107 -9.24 15.41 3.97
C GLY A 107 -10.31 14.41 4.40
N MET A 108 -11.47 14.92 4.80
CA MET A 108 -12.58 14.09 5.21
C MET A 108 -13.19 13.36 4.00
N GLY A 109 -13.22 12.03 4.06
CA GLY A 109 -13.78 11.18 3.00
C GLY A 109 -15.32 11.13 2.98
N GLU A 110 -15.87 10.99 1.78
CA GLU A 110 -17.29 10.75 1.52
C GLU A 110 -17.48 9.32 0.98
N ILE A 111 -18.23 8.50 1.70
CA ILE A 111 -18.58 7.14 1.25
C ILE A 111 -19.65 7.26 0.15
N ILE A 112 -19.31 6.88 -1.08
CA ILE A 112 -20.19 6.98 -2.25
C ILE A 112 -20.86 5.66 -2.63
N GLN A 113 -20.28 4.54 -2.20
CA GLN A 113 -20.84 3.20 -2.36
C GLN A 113 -20.53 2.40 -1.09
N PHE A 114 -21.49 1.66 -0.56
CA PHE A 114 -21.31 0.88 0.67
C PHE A 114 -22.19 -0.37 0.66
N THR A 115 -21.59 -1.50 1.01
CA THR A 115 -22.29 -2.73 1.35
C THR A 115 -21.62 -3.36 2.56
N ALA A 116 -22.40 -4.05 3.38
CA ALA A 116 -21.92 -4.64 4.61
C ALA A 116 -22.73 -5.86 4.99
N ASN A 117 -22.05 -6.90 5.47
CA ASN A 117 -22.65 -8.13 5.93
C ASN A 117 -21.73 -8.77 7.00
N GLN A 118 -22.33 -9.35 8.04
CA GLN A 118 -21.64 -9.95 9.18
C GLN A 118 -20.64 -8.98 9.85
N ASN A 119 -19.33 -9.16 9.67
CA ASN A 119 -18.27 -8.26 10.14
C ASN A 119 -17.50 -7.59 9.01
N ILE A 120 -17.96 -7.68 7.77
CA ILE A 120 -17.25 -7.22 6.57
C ILE A 120 -18.02 -6.06 5.95
N ALA A 121 -17.29 -5.02 5.56
CA ALA A 121 -17.81 -3.97 4.69
C ALA A 121 -16.93 -3.80 3.46
N ALA A 122 -17.58 -3.50 2.34
CA ALA A 122 -16.94 -3.01 1.13
C ALA A 122 -17.46 -1.60 0.84
N ALA A 123 -16.55 -0.67 0.55
CA ALA A 123 -16.89 0.71 0.33
C ALA A 123 -16.03 1.34 -0.77
N SER A 124 -16.63 2.21 -1.56
CA SER A 124 -15.92 3.19 -2.38
C SER A 124 -16.03 4.54 -1.69
N THR A 125 -14.89 5.15 -1.38
CA THR A 125 -14.83 6.43 -0.67
C THR A 125 -14.07 7.45 -1.50
N ARG A 126 -14.69 8.61 -1.72
CA ARG A 126 -14.04 9.76 -2.35
C ARG A 126 -13.42 10.64 -1.29
N VAL A 127 -12.11 10.80 -1.33
CA VAL A 127 -11.32 11.57 -0.36
C VAL A 127 -10.66 12.73 -1.09
N PRO A 128 -10.85 14.00 -0.66
CA PRO A 128 -10.07 15.10 -1.20
C PRO A 128 -8.63 15.00 -0.68
N PHE A 129 -7.65 14.89 -1.57
CA PHE A 129 -6.24 14.93 -1.21
C PHE A 129 -5.61 16.25 -1.62
N THR A 130 -4.91 16.90 -0.69
CA THR A 130 -4.11 18.09 -0.97
C THR A 130 -2.67 17.68 -1.22
N PHE A 131 -2.05 18.17 -2.28
CA PHE A 131 -0.69 17.84 -2.69
C PHE A 131 0.22 19.07 -2.55
N PRO A 132 0.89 19.28 -1.39
CA PRO A 132 1.65 20.50 -1.14
C PRO A 132 2.72 20.78 -2.19
N GLN A 133 3.41 19.74 -2.65
CA GLN A 133 4.51 19.81 -3.61
C GLN A 133 4.06 20.12 -5.04
N PHE A 134 2.75 20.11 -5.29
CA PHE A 134 2.13 20.43 -6.57
C PHE A 134 1.30 21.71 -6.46
N GLY A 135 1.84 22.72 -5.77
CA GLY A 135 1.19 24.02 -5.60
C GLY A 135 -0.06 23.97 -4.71
N ASN A 136 -0.07 23.10 -3.71
CA ASN A 136 -1.24 22.84 -2.84
C ASN A 136 -2.51 22.46 -3.62
N LYS A 137 -2.36 21.81 -4.77
CA LYS A 137 -3.51 21.35 -5.56
C LYS A 137 -4.30 20.32 -4.76
N THR A 138 -5.62 20.45 -4.73
CA THR A 138 -6.52 19.44 -4.15
C THR A 138 -7.19 18.66 -5.27
N LEU A 139 -7.11 17.32 -5.22
CA LEU A 139 -7.75 16.43 -6.18
C LEU A 139 -8.59 15.36 -5.43
N PRO A 140 -9.75 14.96 -5.96
CA PRO A 140 -10.50 13.84 -5.41
C PRO A 140 -9.79 12.53 -5.76
N VAL A 141 -9.60 11.68 -4.75
CA VAL A 141 -9.05 10.32 -4.88
C VAL A 141 -10.11 9.35 -4.44
N VAL A 142 -10.39 8.31 -5.23
CA VAL A 142 -11.35 7.27 -4.85
C VAL A 142 -10.58 6.04 -4.36
N ILE A 143 -10.90 5.60 -3.15
CA ILE A 143 -10.31 4.45 -2.50
C ILE A 143 -11.41 3.40 -2.31
N ASP A 144 -11.21 2.23 -2.91
CA ASP A 144 -12.04 1.06 -2.69
C ASP A 144 -11.43 0.25 -1.53
N THR A 145 -12.24 -0.08 -0.52
CA THR A 145 -11.79 -0.87 0.64
C THR A 145 -12.70 -2.05 0.89
N TRP A 146 -12.12 -3.21 1.15
CA TRP A 146 -12.71 -4.29 1.92
C TRP A 146 -12.13 -4.25 3.32
N ILE A 147 -12.96 -4.22 4.36
CA ILE A 147 -12.52 -4.15 5.75
C ILE A 147 -13.33 -5.15 6.57
N ALA A 148 -12.64 -5.89 7.45
CA ALA A 148 -13.27 -6.75 8.43
C ALA A 148 -12.92 -6.31 9.85
N TRP A 149 -13.89 -6.44 10.77
CA TRP A 149 -13.73 -6.06 12.17
C TRP A 149 -13.91 -7.25 13.13
N ASN A 150 -13.33 -7.16 14.32
CA ASN A 150 -13.66 -8.05 15.44
C ASN A 150 -14.83 -7.51 16.28
N ASP A 151 -15.17 -8.23 17.35
CA ASP A 151 -16.25 -7.91 18.29
C ASP A 151 -16.01 -6.61 19.08
N LYS A 152 -14.75 -6.16 19.16
CA LYS A 152 -14.35 -4.88 19.76
C LYS A 152 -14.43 -3.70 18.78
N GLY A 153 -14.76 -3.95 17.50
CA GLY A 153 -14.75 -2.93 16.46
C GLY A 153 -13.34 -2.53 16.01
N GLU A 154 -12.33 -3.36 16.25
CA GLU A 154 -10.97 -3.18 15.72
C GLU A 154 -10.89 -3.82 14.32
N ILE A 155 -10.20 -3.17 13.40
CA ILE A 155 -9.90 -3.69 12.06
C ILE A 155 -8.94 -4.87 12.21
N ILE A 156 -9.38 -6.06 11.78
CA ILE A 156 -8.57 -7.28 11.80
C ILE A 156 -7.93 -7.58 10.44
N GLN A 157 -8.53 -7.13 9.35
CA GLN A 157 -7.92 -7.21 8.03
C GLN A 157 -8.55 -6.21 7.07
N TYR A 158 -7.78 -5.73 6.09
CA TYR A 158 -8.29 -4.89 5.02
C TYR A 158 -7.53 -5.08 3.71
N ASP A 159 -8.24 -4.85 2.60
CA ASP A 159 -7.68 -4.78 1.26
C ASP A 159 -8.12 -3.47 0.60
N ALA A 160 -7.16 -2.66 0.16
CA ALA A 160 -7.41 -1.31 -0.34
C ALA A 160 -6.84 -1.12 -1.75
N THR A 161 -7.59 -0.42 -2.60
CA THR A 161 -7.18 -0.07 -3.96
C THR A 161 -7.45 1.40 -4.23
N PHE A 162 -6.45 2.11 -4.78
CA PHE A 162 -6.61 3.47 -5.25
C PHE A 162 -7.09 3.45 -6.71
N LYS A 163 -8.35 3.84 -6.96
CA LYS A 163 -8.89 3.81 -8.32
C LYS A 163 -8.18 4.84 -9.19
N TRP A 164 -7.79 4.39 -10.38
CA TRP A 164 -7.15 5.23 -11.39
C TRP A 164 -5.87 5.91 -10.89
N PHE A 165 -5.16 5.28 -9.95
CA PHE A 165 -3.96 5.85 -9.34
C PHE A 165 -2.91 6.27 -10.40
N ALA A 166 -2.76 5.47 -11.46
CA ALA A 166 -1.87 5.85 -12.56
C ALA A 166 -2.26 7.17 -13.24
N HIS A 167 -3.55 7.43 -13.41
CA HIS A 167 -4.04 8.68 -13.98
C HIS A 167 -3.84 9.86 -13.02
N LEU A 168 -4.00 9.65 -11.70
CA LEU A 168 -3.67 10.64 -10.68
C LEU A 168 -2.18 11.03 -10.74
N VAL A 169 -1.28 10.04 -10.75
CA VAL A 169 0.18 10.27 -10.84
C VAL A 169 0.55 11.04 -12.11
N GLN A 170 0.00 10.66 -13.27
CA GLN A 170 0.22 11.39 -14.52
C GLN A 170 -0.29 12.84 -14.43
N THR A 171 -1.47 13.06 -13.86
CA THR A 171 -2.07 14.39 -13.69
C THR A 171 -1.20 15.31 -12.83
N LEU A 172 -0.57 14.76 -11.78
CA LEU A 172 0.34 15.50 -10.92
C LEU A 172 1.65 15.79 -11.66
N ILE A 173 2.29 14.78 -12.26
CA ILE A 173 3.57 14.95 -12.96
C ILE A 173 3.43 15.95 -14.12
N PHE A 174 2.42 15.81 -14.98
CA PHE A 174 2.22 16.71 -16.14
C PHE A 174 1.84 18.14 -15.74
N SER A 175 1.54 18.40 -14.47
CA SER A 175 1.37 19.78 -13.99
C SER A 175 2.70 20.52 -13.76
N LEU A 176 3.84 19.82 -13.80
CA LEU A 176 5.17 20.40 -13.54
C LEU A 176 5.80 21.09 -14.77
N ASP A 177 5.34 20.76 -15.98
CA ASP A 177 5.79 21.35 -17.24
C ASP A 177 4.77 21.09 -18.35
N SER A 178 4.67 22.03 -19.31
CA SER A 178 3.88 21.85 -20.53
C SER A 178 4.42 20.75 -21.45
N ASP A 179 5.72 20.47 -21.42
CA ASP A 179 6.32 19.31 -22.08
C ASP A 179 6.31 18.12 -21.10
N HIS A 180 5.54 17.08 -21.42
CA HIS A 180 5.37 15.90 -20.58
C HIS A 180 6.67 15.12 -20.34
N VAL A 181 7.62 15.15 -21.29
CA VAL A 181 8.93 14.49 -21.12
C VAL A 181 9.77 15.27 -20.11
N ALA A 182 9.81 16.60 -20.26
CA ALA A 182 10.47 17.48 -19.30
C ALA A 182 9.84 17.38 -17.90
N ALA A 183 8.51 17.30 -17.82
CA ALA A 183 7.78 17.11 -16.57
C ALA A 183 8.20 15.83 -15.83
N GLY A 184 8.32 14.71 -16.55
CA GLY A 184 8.82 13.45 -16.00
C GLY A 184 10.25 13.57 -15.47
N GLY A 185 11.14 14.20 -16.25
CA GLY A 185 12.52 14.45 -15.82
C GLY A 185 12.62 15.32 -14.57
N LYS A 186 11.78 16.35 -14.45
CA LYS A 186 11.69 17.20 -13.24
C LYS A 186 11.22 16.40 -12.02
N ALA A 187 10.17 15.59 -12.19
CA ALA A 187 9.65 14.75 -11.09
C ALA A 187 10.71 13.79 -10.56
N VAL A 188 11.40 13.06 -11.46
CA VAL A 188 12.49 12.14 -11.09
C VAL A 188 13.60 12.87 -10.35
N ASN A 189 14.08 14.00 -10.88
CA ASN A 189 15.14 14.76 -10.23
C ASN A 189 14.75 15.27 -8.83
N ALA A 190 13.51 15.74 -8.67
CA ALA A 190 13.01 16.22 -7.39
C ALA A 190 12.88 15.10 -6.35
N ILE A 191 12.36 13.93 -6.76
CA ILE A 191 12.27 12.75 -5.89
C ILE A 191 13.66 12.26 -5.47
N VAL A 192 14.60 12.12 -6.43
CA VAL A 192 15.98 11.69 -6.12
C VAL A 192 16.65 12.64 -5.14
N HIS A 193 16.55 13.95 -5.36
CA HIS A 193 17.13 14.93 -4.46
C HIS A 193 16.51 14.86 -3.05
N SER A 194 15.19 14.67 -2.95
CA SER A 194 14.50 14.48 -1.68
C SER A 194 15.03 13.26 -0.93
N ILE A 195 15.07 12.10 -1.59
CA ILE A 195 15.55 10.85 -0.99
C ILE A 195 16.99 10.98 -0.51
N CYS A 196 17.89 11.50 -1.34
CA CYS A 196 19.31 11.58 -0.99
C CYS A 196 19.60 12.64 0.07
N THR A 197 18.83 13.74 0.10
CA THR A 197 18.87 14.72 1.19
C THR A 197 18.46 14.07 2.51
N ALA A 198 17.33 13.37 2.50
CA ALA A 198 16.79 12.72 3.68
C ALA A 198 17.73 11.59 4.18
N HIS A 199 18.28 10.79 3.25
CA HIS A 199 19.31 9.79 3.54
C HIS A 199 20.52 10.41 4.24
N THR A 200 21.10 11.48 3.69
CA THR A 200 22.29 12.13 4.27
C THR A 200 22.01 12.69 5.68
N GLN A 201 20.78 13.12 5.93
CA GLN A 201 20.36 13.67 7.23
C GLN A 201 20.09 12.61 8.29
N HIS A 202 19.51 11.47 7.92
CA HIS A 202 18.94 10.52 8.88
C HIS A 202 19.56 9.12 8.86
N CYS A 203 20.17 8.72 7.74
CA CYS A 203 20.76 7.40 7.54
C CYS A 203 22.28 7.45 7.72
N VAL A 204 22.71 7.62 8.97
CA VAL A 204 24.11 7.75 9.36
C VAL A 204 24.57 6.56 10.21
N GLY A 205 25.89 6.40 10.36
CA GLY A 205 26.46 5.31 11.16
C GLY A 205 26.06 3.93 10.65
N GLY A 206 25.54 3.07 11.52
CA GLY A 206 25.09 1.72 11.14
C GLY A 206 23.93 1.68 10.13
N ASN A 207 23.20 2.79 9.98
CA ASN A 207 22.08 2.90 9.04
C ASN A 207 22.51 3.47 7.68
N GLN A 208 23.80 3.74 7.46
CA GLN A 208 24.29 4.34 6.23
C GLN A 208 24.15 3.40 5.02
N GLN A 209 23.37 3.85 4.02
CA GLN A 209 23.14 3.11 2.76
C GLN A 209 24.02 3.53 1.58
N TYR A 210 24.47 4.78 1.58
CA TYR A 210 25.31 5.40 0.56
C TYR A 210 26.42 6.18 1.25
N ALA A 211 27.60 6.25 0.65
CA ALA A 211 28.73 7.01 1.14
C ALA A 211 28.42 8.51 1.20
N ASP A 212 27.74 9.02 0.17
CA ASP A 212 27.35 10.43 0.03
C ASP A 212 26.12 10.61 -0.88
N GLU A 213 25.68 11.86 -1.02
CA GLU A 213 24.54 12.25 -1.87
C GLU A 213 24.77 11.92 -3.36
N ALA A 214 26.03 11.95 -3.84
CA ALA A 214 26.35 11.69 -5.23
C ALA A 214 26.21 10.20 -5.57
N GLU A 215 26.68 9.31 -4.69
CA GLU A 215 26.46 7.87 -4.84
C GLU A 215 24.97 7.52 -4.77
N CYS A 216 24.23 8.13 -3.83
CA CYS A 216 22.78 7.96 -3.76
C CYS A 216 22.11 8.37 -5.08
N ALA A 217 22.45 9.55 -5.61
CA ALA A 217 21.86 10.06 -6.84
C ALA A 217 22.22 9.19 -8.07
N ASP A 218 23.47 8.69 -8.17
CA ASP A 218 23.85 7.76 -9.24
C ASP A 218 23.02 6.48 -9.18
N PHE A 219 22.91 5.87 -8.00
CA PHE A 219 22.14 4.65 -7.84
C PHE A 219 20.68 4.85 -8.24
N LEU A 220 20.01 5.87 -7.67
CA LEU A 220 18.59 6.12 -7.89
C LEU A 220 18.25 6.53 -9.33
N LYS A 221 19.18 7.15 -10.07
CA LYS A 221 18.95 7.55 -11.47
C LYS A 221 19.35 6.48 -12.49
N ASN A 222 20.42 5.74 -12.22
CA ASN A 222 21.10 4.94 -13.24
C ASN A 222 21.06 3.43 -12.97
N ARG A 223 20.72 2.99 -11.76
CA ARG A 223 20.80 1.57 -11.37
C ARG A 223 19.44 0.93 -11.12
N ILE A 224 18.42 1.73 -10.85
CA ILE A 224 17.05 1.29 -10.67
C ILE A 224 16.12 1.99 -11.65
N ARG A 225 14.96 1.38 -11.86
CA ARG A 225 13.87 1.96 -12.65
C ARG A 225 13.09 2.99 -11.84
N VAL A 226 12.50 3.98 -12.53
CA VAL A 226 11.60 4.94 -11.87
C VAL A 226 10.44 4.20 -11.21
N GLY A 227 9.85 3.24 -11.93
CA GLY A 227 8.67 2.49 -11.50
C GLY A 227 7.38 3.09 -12.03
N GLN A 228 6.44 2.22 -12.37
CA GLN A 228 5.06 2.58 -12.72
C GLN A 228 4.22 2.79 -11.45
N PRO A 229 3.04 3.41 -11.55
CA PRO A 229 2.18 3.69 -10.39
C PRO A 229 1.75 2.47 -9.57
N PHE A 230 1.74 1.26 -10.16
CA PHE A 230 1.44 0.00 -9.47
C PHE A 230 2.70 -0.67 -8.85
N GLU A 231 3.88 -0.06 -9.01
CA GLU A 231 5.19 -0.62 -8.64
C GLU A 231 5.79 0.09 -7.43
N MET A 232 4.93 0.65 -6.56
CA MET A 232 5.38 1.33 -5.35
C MET A 232 5.72 0.35 -4.21
N GLY A 233 5.55 -0.94 -4.44
CA GLY A 233 6.08 -2.03 -3.61
C GLY A 233 7.08 -2.88 -4.38
N MET A 234 7.87 -2.29 -5.28
CA MET A 234 8.86 -2.99 -6.11
C MET A 234 10.25 -2.32 -6.02
N ASP A 235 11.29 -2.86 -6.68
CA ASP A 235 12.64 -2.25 -6.71
C ASP A 235 12.67 -1.01 -7.61
N THR A 236 12.09 0.08 -7.11
CA THR A 236 11.85 1.31 -7.89
C THR A 236 12.19 2.57 -7.12
N LEU A 237 12.39 3.67 -7.84
CA LEU A 237 12.48 5.01 -7.26
C LEU A 237 11.17 5.38 -6.54
N MET A 238 10.02 5.05 -7.12
CA MET A 238 8.71 5.36 -6.54
C MET A 238 8.51 4.66 -5.19
N CYS A 239 8.90 3.39 -5.07
CA CYS A 239 8.87 2.68 -3.78
C CYS A 239 9.71 3.40 -2.73
N ARG A 240 10.96 3.76 -3.07
CA ARG A 240 11.87 4.46 -2.14
C ARG A 240 11.35 5.83 -1.72
N SER A 241 10.62 6.52 -2.61
CA SER A 241 9.98 7.81 -2.29
C SER A 241 8.89 7.68 -1.22
N LEU A 242 8.21 6.54 -1.12
CA LEU A 242 7.27 6.27 -0.02
C LEU A 242 8.01 6.12 1.31
N HIS A 243 9.11 5.36 1.31
CA HIS A 243 9.85 5.07 2.52
C HIS A 243 10.65 6.25 3.06
N GLU A 244 11.08 7.17 2.19
CA GLU A 244 11.76 8.41 2.59
C GLU A 244 10.99 9.17 3.66
N HIS A 245 9.66 9.23 3.54
CA HIS A 245 8.82 10.01 4.45
C HIS A 245 8.96 9.59 5.92
N MET A 246 9.28 8.31 6.16
CA MET A 246 9.26 7.68 7.47
C MET A 246 10.64 7.62 8.14
N ILE A 247 11.73 7.88 7.41
CA ILE A 247 13.10 7.74 7.94
C ILE A 247 13.38 8.66 9.14
N LYS A 248 12.74 9.83 9.20
CA LYS A 248 12.91 10.79 10.31
C LYS A 248 12.35 10.28 11.63
N PHE A 249 11.44 9.29 11.57
CA PHE A 249 10.83 8.69 12.75
C PHE A 249 11.59 7.43 13.17
N ARG A 250 11.94 6.57 12.22
CA ARG A 250 12.57 5.26 12.47
C ARG A 250 13.65 4.94 11.44
N PRO A 251 14.82 5.59 11.53
CA PRO A 251 15.90 5.38 10.55
C PRO A 251 16.46 3.96 10.58
N ASP A 252 16.45 3.30 11.74
CA ASP A 252 16.87 1.90 11.92
C ASP A 252 16.03 0.90 11.11
N VAL A 253 14.77 1.22 10.86
CA VAL A 253 13.87 0.42 10.01
C VAL A 253 13.96 0.87 8.55
N HIS A 254 13.73 2.16 8.29
CA HIS A 254 13.45 2.62 6.92
C HIS A 254 14.67 2.98 6.09
N CYS A 255 15.85 3.18 6.69
CA CYS A 255 17.03 3.51 5.88
C CYS A 255 17.35 2.40 4.89
N SER A 256 17.27 1.13 5.29
CA SER A 256 17.50 0.00 4.38
C SER A 256 16.53 -0.01 3.19
N HIS A 257 15.30 0.48 3.38
CA HIS A 257 14.27 0.51 2.34
C HIS A 257 14.59 1.50 1.21
N ILE A 258 15.24 2.63 1.53
CA ILE A 258 15.69 3.59 0.51
C ILE A 258 17.09 3.28 -0.05
N GLY A 259 17.74 2.24 0.49
CA GLY A 259 19.09 1.81 0.14
C GLY A 259 19.16 0.92 -1.11
N LYS A 260 20.37 0.43 -1.38
CA LYS A 260 20.65 -0.41 -2.57
C LYS A 260 19.93 -1.75 -2.55
N THR A 261 19.73 -2.33 -1.37
CA THR A 261 19.06 -3.63 -1.21
C THR A 261 17.55 -3.51 -1.18
N GLY A 262 17.02 -2.30 -0.98
CA GLY A 262 15.60 -2.07 -0.72
C GLY A 262 15.09 -2.66 0.60
N GLY A 263 15.92 -3.31 1.41
CA GLY A 263 15.60 -3.79 2.75
C GLY A 263 14.39 -4.72 2.86
N GLY A 264 14.04 -5.48 1.81
CA GLY A 264 12.77 -6.24 1.76
C GLY A 264 11.54 -5.38 1.41
N MET A 265 11.72 -4.05 1.53
CA MET A 265 10.83 -2.91 1.27
C MET A 265 10.63 -2.54 -0.19
N CYS A 266 11.71 -2.57 -0.95
CA CYS A 266 11.78 -2.14 -2.35
C CYS A 266 12.63 -3.13 -3.15
N ASP A 267 12.10 -4.34 -3.30
CA ASP A 267 12.63 -5.43 -4.12
C ASP A 267 11.60 -5.94 -5.15
N ASP A 268 12.09 -6.72 -6.12
CA ASP A 268 11.29 -7.39 -7.16
C ASP A 268 11.14 -8.91 -6.86
N HIS A 269 11.16 -9.33 -5.59
CA HIS A 269 11.18 -10.75 -5.23
C HIS A 269 9.83 -11.46 -5.41
N THR A 270 8.73 -10.73 -5.48
CA THR A 270 7.38 -11.30 -5.63
C THR A 270 6.89 -11.14 -7.07
N SER A 271 6.61 -12.27 -7.73
CA SER A 271 6.00 -12.29 -9.05
C SER A 271 4.50 -11.95 -9.00
N TYR A 272 3.93 -11.60 -10.16
CA TYR A 272 2.49 -11.37 -10.29
C TYR A 272 1.65 -12.59 -9.87
N SER A 273 2.04 -13.79 -10.31
CA SER A 273 1.31 -15.02 -9.97
C SER A 273 1.34 -15.28 -8.47
N GLU A 274 2.51 -15.17 -7.82
CA GLU A 274 2.61 -15.31 -6.35
C GLU A 274 1.72 -14.29 -5.62
N ARG A 275 1.68 -13.04 -6.10
CA ARG A 275 0.85 -11.98 -5.52
C ARG A 275 -0.65 -12.25 -5.62
N VAL A 276 -1.11 -12.88 -6.70
CA VAL A 276 -2.53 -13.20 -6.90
C VAL A 276 -2.93 -14.49 -6.20
N GLU A 277 -2.01 -15.46 -6.15
CA GLU A 277 -2.24 -16.77 -5.54
C GLU A 277 -1.98 -16.77 -4.02
N GLU A 278 -1.43 -15.68 -3.47
CA GLU A 278 -1.18 -15.55 -2.03
C GLU A 278 -2.49 -15.69 -1.22
N ASN A 279 -2.49 -16.61 -0.26
CA ASN A 279 -3.52 -16.67 0.78
C ASN A 279 -3.11 -15.80 1.97
N TYR A 280 -3.09 -14.48 1.77
CA TYR A 280 -2.60 -13.55 2.80
C TYR A 280 -3.59 -13.34 3.95
N PHE A 281 -4.88 -13.24 3.64
CA PHE A 281 -5.91 -12.94 4.63
C PHE A 281 -6.41 -14.21 5.33
N THR A 282 -6.04 -14.36 6.59
CA THR A 282 -6.31 -15.55 7.39
C THR A 282 -7.05 -15.26 8.69
N ASN A 283 -7.22 -13.98 9.06
CA ASN A 283 -7.91 -13.62 10.30
C ASN A 283 -9.43 -13.87 10.25
N THR A 284 -10.07 -13.71 9.07
CA THR A 284 -11.47 -14.08 8.83
C THR A 284 -11.72 -14.36 7.34
N PRO A 285 -12.66 -15.26 6.97
CA PRO A 285 -13.10 -15.39 5.59
C PRO A 285 -13.68 -14.07 5.05
N TRP A 286 -13.47 -13.78 3.77
CA TRP A 286 -14.11 -12.65 3.07
C TRP A 286 -15.54 -12.98 2.58
N ILE A 287 -16.00 -14.20 2.82
CA ILE A 287 -17.33 -14.68 2.44
C ILE A 287 -18.16 -14.77 3.73
N PRO A 288 -19.21 -13.94 3.89
CA PRO A 288 -20.10 -14.02 5.04
C PRO A 288 -20.80 -15.37 5.12
N THR A 289 -20.97 -15.89 6.34
CA THR A 289 -21.65 -17.17 6.60
C THR A 289 -23.10 -17.00 7.05
N VAL A 290 -23.53 -15.76 7.29
CA VAL A 290 -24.90 -15.39 7.69
C VAL A 290 -25.35 -14.29 6.73
N ILE A 291 -26.54 -14.41 6.14
CA ILE A 291 -27.09 -13.43 5.18
C ILE A 291 -28.19 -12.61 5.85
#